data_AF-A0A0P1ACP3-F1
#
_entry.id   AF-A0A0P1ACP3-F1
#
_cell.length_a   1.000
_cell.length_b   1.000
_cell.length_c   1.000
_cell.angle_alpha   90.00
_cell.angle_beta   90.00
_cell.angle_gamma   90.00
#
_symmetry.space_group_name_H-M   'P 1'
#
loop_
_entity.id
_entity.type
_entity.pdbx_description
1 polymer ?
#
loop_
_entity_poly.entity_id
_entity_poly.type
_entity_poly.pdbx_seq_one_letter_code
_entity_poly.pdbx_strand_id
1 'polypeptide(L)'
;MVSSSKDDVCATFGVGDTQCFCLRFVPKSASNLISIGRVKVLWRRQSPTITSAPEGIQNAVSTWLDLPMVSFLDAPLSFNVETPPIGVKGVVLHMDIRVRNNEAVSHSLRIKPVDANEAFFISGRTNTTEDLLPFDEQVFRLVLVPLKTGYLRLPSLEIISLTYNLPLSDPDERQELFVLPRKCSNLEIANR
;
A
#
# COMPACT_ATOMS: atom_id res chain seq x y z
N MET A 1 20.87 34.61 14.67
CA MET A 1 19.98 35.49 13.89
C MET A 1 19.46 34.71 12.70
N VAL A 2 18.32 34.03 12.85
CA VAL A 2 17.47 33.55 11.75
C VAL A 2 16.04 33.77 12.23
N SER A 3 15.49 34.92 11.88
CA SER A 3 14.09 35.25 12.03
C SER A 3 13.30 34.49 10.97
N SER A 4 12.66 33.39 11.37
CA SER A 4 11.62 32.76 10.56
C SER A 4 10.26 33.19 11.11
N SER A 5 9.88 34.45 10.88
CA SER A 5 8.49 34.89 11.00
C SER A 5 7.72 34.33 9.80
N LYS A 6 7.35 33.06 9.89
CA LYS A 6 6.16 32.59 9.20
C LYS A 6 5.03 32.83 10.18
N ASP A 7 4.21 33.82 9.89
CA ASP A 7 2.92 33.98 10.55
C ASP A 7 2.15 32.68 10.31
N ASP A 8 2.16 31.80 11.31
CA ASP A 8 1.26 30.66 11.37
C ASP A 8 -0.14 31.28 11.43
N VAL A 9 -0.82 31.28 10.28
CA VAL A 9 -2.19 31.78 10.14
C VAL A 9 -3.08 30.88 11.00
N CYS A 10 -3.27 31.25 12.27
CA CYS A 10 -4.25 30.62 13.13
C CYS A 10 -5.63 30.86 12.52
N ALA A 11 -6.23 29.81 11.94
CA ALA A 11 -7.62 29.83 11.54
C ALA A 11 -8.48 30.18 12.76
N THR A 12 -9.22 31.29 12.69
CA THR A 12 -10.12 31.70 13.77
C THR A 12 -11.41 30.90 13.62
N PHE A 13 -11.75 30.11 14.65
CA PHE A 13 -12.96 29.30 14.67
C PHE A 13 -14.19 30.16 14.94
N GLY A 14 -15.23 30.01 14.10
CA GLY A 14 -16.57 30.54 14.33
C GLY A 14 -17.41 29.64 15.24
N VAL A 15 -18.62 30.12 15.59
CA VAL A 15 -19.56 29.35 16.43
C VAL A 15 -20.10 28.16 15.65
N GLY A 16 -19.82 26.95 16.12
CA GLY A 16 -20.24 25.70 15.46
C GLY A 16 -19.25 25.19 14.40
N ASP A 17 -18.10 25.84 14.23
CA ASP A 17 -17.10 25.40 13.26
C ASP A 17 -16.41 24.11 13.71
N THR A 18 -16.36 23.14 12.81
CA THR A 18 -15.53 21.94 12.95
C THR A 18 -14.43 22.01 11.89
N GLN A 19 -13.18 22.08 12.30
CA GLN A 19 -12.03 21.96 11.41
C GLN A 19 -11.36 20.61 11.66
N CYS A 20 -11.09 19.87 10.60
CA CYS A 20 -10.20 18.73 10.63
C CYS A 20 -8.87 19.12 9.96
N PHE A 21 -7.77 18.60 10.47
CA PHE A 21 -6.47 18.71 9.82
C PHE A 21 -5.95 17.30 9.54
N CYS A 22 -5.50 17.07 8.31
CA CYS A 22 -4.92 15.80 7.90
C CYS A 22 -3.41 15.89 7.99
N LEU A 23 -2.79 15.00 8.77
CA LEU A 23 -1.35 14.87 8.87
C LEU A 23 -0.93 13.58 8.19
N ARG A 24 0.06 13.67 7.28
CA ARG A 24 0.63 12.50 6.61
C ARG A 24 2.00 12.18 7.22
N PHE A 25 2.12 10.98 7.79
CA PHE A 25 3.37 10.47 8.33
C PHE A 25 3.94 9.40 7.39
N VAL A 26 5.23 9.49 7.08
CA VAL A 26 5.96 8.46 6.36
C VAL A 26 7.07 7.96 7.28
N PRO A 27 6.88 6.81 7.96
CA PRO A 27 7.88 6.26 8.85
C PRO A 27 9.14 5.87 8.05
N LYS A 28 10.33 6.13 8.60
CA LYS A 28 11.61 5.71 8.00
C LYS A 28 12.09 4.36 8.53
N SER A 29 11.57 3.92 9.67
CA SER A 29 11.91 2.67 10.33
C SER A 29 10.72 2.19 11.14
N ALA A 30 10.63 0.88 11.37
CA ALA A 30 9.69 0.33 12.32
C ALA A 30 10.00 0.86 13.73
N SER A 31 8.96 1.22 14.47
CA SER A 31 9.04 1.67 15.85
C SER A 31 7.77 1.32 16.60
N ASN A 32 7.94 0.74 17.78
CA ASN A 32 6.83 0.46 18.68
C ASN A 32 6.40 1.74 19.39
N LEU A 33 5.11 2.06 19.30
CA LEU A 33 4.41 3.06 20.11
C LEU A 33 5.15 4.42 20.22
N ILE A 34 5.14 5.18 19.14
CA ILE A 34 5.70 6.54 19.12
C ILE A 34 4.64 7.61 19.25
N SER A 35 4.95 8.65 20.05
CA SER A 35 4.17 9.87 20.09
C SER A 35 4.38 10.66 18.80
N ILE A 36 3.27 10.99 18.14
CA ILE A 36 3.26 11.76 16.89
C ILE A 36 3.60 13.24 17.15
N GLY A 37 3.43 13.70 18.39
CA GLY A 37 3.69 15.07 18.81
C GLY A 37 2.53 15.66 19.59
N ARG A 38 2.49 17.00 19.64
CA ARG A 38 1.48 17.77 20.38
C ARG A 38 0.98 18.91 19.51
N VAL A 39 -0.30 19.21 19.63
CA VAL A 39 -0.92 20.38 19.01
C VAL A 39 -1.07 21.48 20.06
N LYS A 40 -0.59 22.69 19.74
CA LYS A 40 -0.83 23.88 20.56
C LYS A 40 -2.11 24.55 20.11
N VAL A 41 -3.08 24.69 21.01
CA VAL A 41 -4.30 25.44 20.78
C VAL A 41 -4.19 26.78 21.50
N LEU A 42 -4.38 27.88 20.77
CA LEU A 42 -4.38 29.23 21.32
C LEU A 42 -5.82 29.75 21.38
N TRP A 43 -6.32 29.95 22.60
CA TRP A 43 -7.64 30.47 22.88
C TRP A 43 -7.57 31.98 23.06
N ARG A 44 -8.36 32.73 22.31
CA ARG A 44 -8.50 34.19 22.47
C ARG A 44 -9.97 34.54 22.65
N ARG A 45 -10.27 35.48 23.55
CA ARG A 45 -11.63 36.00 23.70
C ARG A 45 -11.95 36.91 22.51
N GLN A 46 -13.14 36.73 21.92
CA GLN A 46 -13.59 37.50 20.75
C GLN A 46 -13.85 38.98 21.09
N SER A 47 -14.27 39.28 22.33
CA SER A 47 -14.42 40.65 22.84
C SER A 47 -13.47 40.91 24.02
N PRO A 48 -12.67 41.99 23.97
CA PRO A 48 -11.90 42.45 25.13
C PRO A 48 -12.83 43.25 26.04
N THR A 49 -13.68 42.58 26.82
CA THR A 49 -14.59 43.29 27.75
C THR A 49 -13.86 43.91 28.95
N ILE A 50 -12.54 43.75 29.06
CA ILE A 50 -11.74 44.30 30.16
C ILE A 50 -10.78 45.34 29.59
N THR A 51 -11.18 46.62 29.68
CA THR A 51 -10.39 47.80 29.29
C THR A 51 -9.22 48.11 30.25
N SER A 52 -8.92 47.21 31.18
CA SER A 52 -7.96 47.43 32.29
C SER A 52 -6.88 46.35 32.41
N ALA A 53 -6.59 45.62 31.34
CA ALA A 53 -5.38 44.79 31.31
C ALA A 53 -4.17 45.70 30.99
N PRO A 54 -3.12 45.75 31.84
CA PRO A 54 -1.94 46.54 31.58
C PRO A 54 -1.27 46.11 30.26
N GLU A 55 -0.76 47.08 29.51
CA GLU A 55 -0.06 46.89 28.23
C GLU A 55 1.02 45.81 28.38
N GLY A 56 0.76 44.63 27.81
CA GLY A 56 1.69 43.49 27.84
C GLY A 56 1.09 42.15 28.25
N ILE A 57 -0.11 42.10 28.85
CA ILE A 57 -0.75 40.81 29.19
C ILE A 57 -1.51 40.30 27.96
N GLN A 58 -0.96 39.27 27.31
CA GLN A 58 -1.62 38.60 26.21
C GLN A 58 -2.92 37.93 26.69
N ASN A 59 -4.07 38.40 26.21
CA ASN A 59 -5.42 37.83 26.44
C ASN A 59 -5.62 36.49 25.71
N ALA A 60 -4.60 35.65 25.71
CA ALA A 60 -4.56 34.38 25.01
C ALA A 60 -4.11 33.27 25.97
N VAL A 61 -4.92 32.23 26.11
CA VAL A 61 -4.54 31.03 26.87
C VAL A 61 -4.09 29.97 25.88
N SER A 62 -2.94 29.34 26.12
CA SER A 62 -2.49 28.22 25.29
C SER A 62 -2.68 26.89 26.01
N THR A 63 -3.26 25.91 25.32
CA THR A 63 -3.36 24.53 25.77
C THR A 63 -2.57 23.63 24.82
N TRP A 64 -1.87 22.64 25.37
CA TRP A 64 -1.22 21.59 24.57
C TRP A 64 -2.08 20.33 24.60
N LEU A 65 -2.32 19.74 23.44
CA LEU A 65 -3.04 18.48 23.28
C LEU A 65 -2.07 17.43 22.72
N ASP A 66 -1.91 16.32 23.42
CA ASP A 66 -1.12 15.19 22.94
C ASP A 66 -1.83 14.48 21.78
N LEU A 67 -1.11 14.23 20.69
CA LEU A 67 -1.59 13.37 19.63
C LEU A 67 -1.50 11.90 20.07
N PRO A 68 -2.38 11.02 19.55
CA PRO A 68 -2.36 9.60 19.89
C PRO A 68 -1.00 8.98 19.58
N MET A 69 -0.59 8.05 20.43
CA MET A 69 0.58 7.22 20.13
C MET A 69 0.21 6.19 19.07
N VAL A 70 1.10 5.98 18.12
CA VAL A 70 0.92 5.00 17.03
C VAL A 70 2.15 4.12 16.91
N SER A 71 1.95 2.87 16.51
CA SER A 71 3.03 1.96 16.18
C SER A 71 3.20 1.88 14.68
N PHE A 72 4.43 1.94 14.21
CA PHE A 72 4.77 1.65 12.82
C PHE A 72 5.50 0.31 12.82
N LEU A 73 4.79 -0.73 12.41
CA LEU A 73 5.33 -2.08 12.36
C LEU A 73 5.59 -2.45 10.90
N ASP A 74 6.63 -3.24 10.67
CA ASP A 74 6.79 -3.90 9.39
C ASP A 74 5.60 -4.83 9.15
N ALA A 75 5.18 -4.95 7.89
CA ALA A 75 4.12 -5.89 7.55
C ALA A 75 4.59 -7.32 7.92
N PRO A 76 3.74 -8.13 8.58
CA PRO A 76 4.13 -9.46 9.04
C PRO A 76 4.59 -10.36 7.89
N LEU A 77 3.97 -10.17 6.73
CA LEU A 77 4.29 -10.81 5.47
C LEU A 77 4.50 -9.75 4.40
N SER A 78 5.51 -9.93 3.55
CA SER A 78 5.72 -9.13 2.35
C SER A 78 5.54 -10.01 1.12
N PHE A 79 4.94 -9.46 0.07
CA PHE A 79 4.77 -10.14 -1.20
C PHE A 79 5.38 -9.31 -2.33
N ASN A 80 5.76 -9.98 -3.40
CA ASN A 80 6.12 -9.37 -4.67
C ASN A 80 5.68 -10.31 -5.79
N VAL A 81 5.01 -9.76 -6.80
CA VAL A 81 4.50 -10.52 -7.94
C VAL A 81 5.23 -10.11 -9.20
N GLU A 82 6.12 -10.98 -9.67
CA GLU A 82 6.81 -10.78 -10.93
C GLU A 82 5.93 -11.29 -12.08
N THR A 83 5.39 -10.35 -12.85
CA THR A 83 4.53 -10.65 -14.00
C THR A 83 5.32 -10.62 -15.32
N PRO A 84 4.95 -11.45 -16.31
CA PRO A 84 5.61 -11.43 -17.60
C PRO A 84 5.36 -10.09 -18.33
N PRO A 85 6.35 -9.54 -19.06
CA PRO A 85 6.19 -8.24 -19.71
C PRO A 85 5.22 -8.27 -20.90
N ILE A 86 5.29 -9.34 -21.71
CA ILE A 86 4.49 -9.59 -22.92
C ILE A 86 4.31 -11.10 -23.09
N GLY A 87 3.18 -11.51 -23.67
CA GLY A 87 2.86 -12.91 -23.94
C GLY A 87 2.78 -13.23 -25.43
N VAL A 88 2.80 -14.51 -25.75
CA VAL A 88 2.45 -15.03 -27.09
C VAL A 88 1.40 -16.12 -26.92
N LYS A 89 0.33 -16.09 -27.71
CA LYS A 89 -0.76 -17.07 -27.64
C LYS A 89 -0.20 -18.49 -27.73
N GLY A 90 -0.57 -19.33 -26.78
CA GLY A 90 -0.16 -20.73 -26.70
C GLY A 90 1.28 -20.96 -26.22
N VAL A 91 2.06 -19.91 -25.94
CA VAL A 91 3.42 -20.03 -25.39
C VAL A 91 3.36 -19.93 -23.87
N VAL A 92 4.18 -20.74 -23.21
CA VAL A 92 4.30 -20.75 -21.75
C VAL A 92 4.92 -19.43 -21.25
N LEU A 93 4.31 -18.88 -20.21
CA LEU A 93 4.77 -17.74 -19.44
C LEU A 93 4.87 -18.15 -17.97
N HIS A 94 5.70 -17.42 -17.23
CA HIS A 94 5.87 -17.61 -15.80
C HIS A 94 5.46 -16.36 -15.05
N MET A 95 4.83 -16.56 -13.91
CA MET A 95 4.51 -15.53 -12.94
C MET A 95 5.00 -16.02 -11.59
N ASP A 96 5.97 -15.31 -11.02
CA ASP A 96 6.65 -15.71 -9.79
C ASP A 96 6.09 -14.86 -8.63
N ILE A 97 5.49 -15.54 -7.66
CA ILE A 97 4.96 -14.93 -6.44
C ILE A 97 5.98 -15.20 -5.34
N ARG A 98 6.64 -14.15 -4.87
CA ARG A 98 7.53 -14.22 -3.71
C ARG A 98 6.76 -13.82 -2.48
N VAL A 99 6.77 -14.66 -1.45
CA VAL A 99 6.20 -14.34 -0.14
C VAL A 99 7.30 -14.49 0.90
N ARG A 100 7.56 -13.40 1.63
CA ARG A 100 8.56 -13.33 2.68
C ARG A 100 7.87 -13.20 4.03
N ASN A 101 8.35 -14.00 4.99
CA ASN A 101 7.98 -13.87 6.38
C ASN A 101 8.92 -12.89 7.08
N ASN A 102 8.37 -11.88 7.74
CA ASN A 102 9.16 -10.90 8.50
C ASN A 102 9.10 -11.14 10.01
N GLU A 103 8.48 -12.23 10.44
CA GLU A 103 8.26 -12.56 11.84
C GLU A 103 9.01 -13.83 12.28
N ALA A 104 9.14 -13.98 13.60
CA ALA A 104 9.72 -15.14 14.27
C ALA A 104 8.75 -16.34 14.39
N VAL A 105 7.64 -16.34 13.65
CA VAL A 105 6.56 -17.33 13.73
C VAL A 105 6.30 -17.91 12.35
N SER A 106 6.01 -19.21 12.26
CA SER A 106 5.64 -19.86 10.99
C SER A 106 4.25 -19.46 10.52
N HIS A 107 4.08 -19.28 9.21
CA HIS A 107 2.80 -18.93 8.60
C HIS A 107 2.32 -20.00 7.64
N SER A 108 1.10 -20.50 7.82
CA SER A 108 0.47 -21.37 6.82
C SER A 108 -0.22 -20.51 5.77
N LEU A 109 0.19 -20.63 4.52
CA LEU A 109 -0.30 -19.82 3.41
C LEU A 109 -1.09 -20.68 2.43
N ARG A 110 -2.17 -20.13 1.90
CA ARG A 110 -2.91 -20.70 0.77
C ARG A 110 -2.89 -19.70 -0.38
N ILE A 111 -2.47 -20.17 -1.55
CA ILE A 111 -2.41 -19.35 -2.77
C ILE A 111 -3.32 -19.97 -3.82
N LYS A 112 -4.27 -19.18 -4.31
CA LYS A 112 -5.20 -19.61 -5.34
C LYS A 112 -5.29 -18.56 -6.45
N PRO A 113 -4.84 -18.88 -7.68
CA PRO A 113 -5.08 -18.01 -8.81
C PRO A 113 -6.54 -18.11 -9.26
N VAL A 114 -7.10 -16.98 -9.64
CA VAL A 114 -8.46 -16.86 -10.18
C VAL A 114 -8.39 -16.19 -11.55
N ASP A 115 -8.73 -16.93 -12.59
CA ASP A 115 -8.87 -16.40 -13.95
C ASP A 115 -10.35 -16.10 -14.24
N ALA A 116 -10.74 -14.84 -14.06
CA ALA A 116 -12.11 -14.40 -14.27
C ALA A 116 -12.57 -14.48 -15.73
N ASN A 117 -11.64 -14.44 -16.70
CA ASN A 117 -11.95 -14.30 -18.13
C ASN A 117 -11.62 -15.56 -18.95
N GLU A 118 -11.20 -16.63 -18.28
CA GLU A 118 -10.74 -17.89 -18.88
C GLU A 118 -9.80 -17.62 -20.06
N ALA A 119 -8.88 -16.67 -19.86
CA ALA A 119 -7.95 -16.20 -20.86
C ALA A 119 -6.63 -16.99 -20.84
N PHE A 120 -6.38 -17.74 -19.77
CA PHE A 120 -5.15 -18.49 -19.55
C PHE A 120 -5.45 -19.93 -19.14
N PHE A 121 -4.63 -20.86 -19.60
CA PHE A 121 -4.44 -22.12 -18.91
C PHE A 121 -3.43 -21.92 -17.79
N ILE A 122 -3.78 -22.32 -16.57
CA ILE A 122 -2.97 -22.12 -15.37
C ILE A 122 -2.52 -23.48 -14.85
N SER A 123 -1.23 -23.59 -14.56
CA SER A 123 -0.62 -24.75 -13.92
C SER A 123 0.40 -24.30 -12.88
N GLY A 124 0.74 -25.17 -11.93
CA GLY A 124 1.71 -24.89 -10.87
C GLY A 124 1.25 -25.37 -9.50
N ARG A 125 1.93 -24.93 -8.44
CA ARG A 125 1.54 -25.16 -7.05
C ARG A 125 0.39 -24.21 -6.68
N THR A 126 -0.80 -24.53 -7.17
CA THR A 126 -2.02 -23.76 -6.94
C THR A 126 -2.92 -24.48 -5.96
N ASN A 127 -3.61 -23.73 -5.10
CA ASN A 127 -4.61 -24.24 -4.18
C ASN A 127 -4.06 -25.24 -3.15
N THR A 128 -2.75 -25.20 -2.89
CA THR A 128 -2.10 -25.92 -1.79
C THR A 128 -1.94 -25.01 -0.58
N THR A 129 -1.89 -25.63 0.60
CA THR A 129 -1.47 -24.98 1.85
C THR A 129 0.00 -25.29 2.06
N GLU A 130 0.80 -24.27 2.33
CA GLU A 130 2.25 -24.36 2.44
C GLU A 130 2.70 -23.59 3.67
N ASP A 131 3.61 -24.17 4.44
CA ASP A 131 4.14 -23.54 5.65
C ASP A 131 5.39 -22.72 5.32
N LEU A 132 5.32 -21.42 5.61
CA LEU A 132 6.41 -20.47 5.47
C LEU A 132 7.12 -20.31 6.81
N LEU A 133 8.40 -20.65 6.85
CA LEU A 133 9.21 -20.62 8.07
C LEU A 133 9.50 -19.19 8.54
N PRO A 134 9.85 -19.00 9.82
CA PRO A 134 10.27 -17.71 10.35
C PRO A 134 11.40 -17.08 9.54
N PHE A 135 11.24 -15.81 9.17
CA PHE A 135 12.20 -15.02 8.40
C PHE A 135 12.58 -15.56 7.00
N ASP A 136 11.86 -16.58 6.52
CA ASP A 136 12.14 -17.26 5.26
C ASP A 136 11.38 -16.61 4.08
N GLU A 137 11.83 -16.90 2.87
CA GLU A 137 11.19 -16.47 1.62
C GLU A 137 10.87 -17.67 0.75
N GLN A 138 9.60 -17.80 0.35
CA GLN A 138 9.14 -18.84 -0.55
C GLN A 138 8.71 -18.22 -1.88
N VAL A 139 9.14 -18.85 -2.97
CA VAL A 139 8.72 -18.50 -4.33
C VAL A 139 7.73 -19.53 -4.84
N PHE A 140 6.55 -19.08 -5.24
CA PHE A 140 5.51 -19.87 -5.89
C PHE A 140 5.46 -19.49 -7.36
N ARG A 141 5.83 -20.42 -8.24
CA ARG A 141 5.82 -20.21 -9.68
C ARG A 141 4.52 -20.71 -10.29
N LEU A 142 3.79 -19.81 -10.92
CA LEU A 142 2.66 -20.13 -11.79
C LEU A 142 3.11 -20.22 -13.24
N VAL A 143 2.58 -21.21 -13.93
CA VAL A 143 2.74 -21.43 -15.36
C VAL A 143 1.45 -20.98 -16.04
N LEU A 144 1.55 -19.99 -16.90
CA LEU A 144 0.43 -19.41 -17.63
C LEU A 144 0.58 -19.68 -19.12
N VAL A 145 -0.47 -20.14 -19.78
CA VAL A 145 -0.52 -20.26 -21.25
C VAL A 145 -1.68 -19.43 -21.78
N PRO A 146 -1.43 -18.30 -22.48
CA PRO A 146 -2.50 -17.47 -23.01
C PRO A 146 -3.29 -18.19 -24.11
N LEU A 147 -4.62 -18.17 -24.00
CA LEU A 147 -5.55 -18.80 -24.95
C LEU A 147 -6.05 -17.81 -26.01
N LYS A 148 -6.01 -16.50 -25.70
CA LYS A 148 -6.49 -15.39 -26.53
C LYS A 148 -5.31 -14.46 -26.88
N THR A 149 -5.56 -13.46 -27.72
CA THR A 149 -4.59 -12.40 -28.09
C THR A 149 -5.13 -11.02 -27.69
N GLY A 150 -4.27 -10.01 -27.64
CA GLY A 150 -4.62 -8.65 -27.22
C GLY A 150 -4.33 -8.39 -25.75
N TYR A 151 -4.99 -7.40 -25.16
CA TYR A 151 -4.89 -7.12 -23.72
C TYR A 151 -5.71 -8.15 -22.95
N LEU A 152 -5.03 -9.01 -22.19
CA LEU A 152 -5.64 -10.02 -21.33
C LEU A 152 -5.40 -9.66 -19.88
N ARG A 153 -6.44 -9.82 -19.04
CA ARG A 153 -6.32 -9.62 -17.59
C ARG A 153 -5.55 -10.80 -16.98
N LEU A 154 -4.45 -10.53 -16.29
CA LEU A 154 -3.70 -11.55 -15.58
C LEU A 154 -4.58 -12.19 -14.48
N PRO A 155 -4.38 -13.47 -14.14
CA PRO A 155 -5.12 -14.11 -13.06
C PRO A 155 -4.86 -13.39 -11.74
N SER A 156 -5.92 -13.03 -11.02
CA SER A 156 -5.78 -12.44 -9.69
C SER A 156 -5.36 -13.49 -8.68
N LEU A 157 -4.51 -13.12 -7.73
CA LEU A 157 -4.04 -14.03 -6.69
C LEU A 157 -4.84 -13.85 -5.39
N GLU A 158 -5.57 -14.88 -5.00
CA GLU A 158 -6.12 -15.00 -3.65
C GLU A 158 -5.06 -15.62 -2.74
N ILE A 159 -4.32 -14.78 -2.02
CA ILE A 159 -3.33 -15.22 -1.03
C ILE A 159 -3.96 -15.04 0.36
N ILE A 160 -4.03 -16.11 1.14
CA ILE A 160 -4.62 -16.10 2.48
C ILE A 160 -3.60 -16.65 3.46
N SER A 161 -3.29 -15.87 4.50
CA SER A 161 -2.63 -16.41 5.70
C SER A 161 -3.68 -17.10 6.55
N LEU A 162 -3.55 -18.42 6.70
CA LEU A 162 -4.41 -19.22 7.57
C LEU A 162 -4.07 -19.00 9.05
N THR A 163 -2.84 -18.58 9.35
CA THR A 163 -2.41 -18.22 10.71
C THR A 163 -3.16 -17.00 11.24
N TYR A 164 -3.32 -15.96 10.40
CA TYR A 164 -4.03 -14.73 10.78
C TYR A 164 -5.47 -14.63 10.25
N ASN A 165 -5.91 -15.59 9.44
CA ASN A 165 -7.16 -15.52 8.68
C ASN A 165 -7.30 -14.20 7.90
N LEU A 166 -6.18 -13.72 7.34
CA LEU A 166 -6.10 -12.43 6.66
C LEU A 166 -5.85 -12.64 5.16
N PRO A 167 -6.70 -12.07 4.27
CA PRO A 167 -6.37 -11.99 2.86
C PRO A 167 -5.25 -10.98 2.63
N LEU A 168 -4.27 -11.38 1.83
CA LEU A 168 -3.16 -10.55 1.40
C LEU A 168 -3.38 -10.21 -0.07
N SER A 169 -3.18 -8.95 -0.42
CA SER A 169 -3.32 -8.46 -1.79
C SER A 169 -2.25 -7.43 -2.08
N ASP A 170 -1.65 -7.53 -3.27
CA ASP A 170 -0.65 -6.58 -3.73
C ASP A 170 -1.32 -5.38 -4.42
N PRO A 171 -1.18 -4.16 -3.86
CA PRO A 171 -1.76 -2.98 -4.49
C PRO A 171 -1.07 -2.60 -5.80
N ASP A 172 0.18 -3.04 -6.06
CA ASP A 172 0.94 -2.71 -7.27
C ASP A 172 0.96 -3.86 -8.30
N GLU A 173 0.05 -4.83 -8.15
CA GLU A 173 -0.05 -5.95 -9.08
C GLU A 173 -0.48 -5.47 -10.47
N ARG A 174 0.40 -5.66 -11.46
CA ARG A 174 0.06 -5.44 -12.86
C ARG A 174 -1.10 -6.36 -13.26
N GLN A 175 -2.22 -5.75 -13.68
CA GLN A 175 -3.44 -6.51 -13.97
C GLN A 175 -3.58 -6.96 -15.42
N GLU A 176 -2.75 -6.46 -16.34
CA GLU A 176 -2.93 -6.71 -17.79
C GLU A 176 -1.65 -7.12 -18.49
N LEU A 177 -1.76 -8.14 -19.34
CA LEU A 177 -0.70 -8.64 -20.21
C LEU A 177 -1.13 -8.49 -21.67
N PHE A 178 -0.27 -7.87 -22.48
CA PHE A 178 -0.48 -7.86 -23.92
C PHE A 178 0.03 -9.17 -24.53
N VAL A 179 -0.81 -9.84 -25.33
CA VAL A 179 -0.52 -11.15 -25.91
C VAL A 179 -0.52 -11.08 -27.43
N LEU A 180 0.63 -11.38 -28.02
CA LEU A 180 0.84 -11.45 -29.45
C LEU A 180 0.28 -12.76 -30.04
N PRO A 181 -0.18 -12.76 -31.29
CA PRO A 181 -0.45 -14.00 -32.02
C PRO A 181 0.85 -14.80 -32.21
N ARG A 182 0.75 -16.14 -32.20
CA ARG A 182 1.89 -17.07 -32.37
C ARG A 182 2.60 -16.97 -33.75
N LYS A 183 1.97 -16.23 -34.69
CA LYS A 183 2.33 -15.77 -36.05
C LYS A 183 1.21 -16.10 -37.04
N CYS A 184 0.88 -15.15 -37.93
CA CYS A 184 0.73 -15.51 -39.35
C CYS A 184 2.15 -15.70 -39.87
N SER A 185 2.55 -16.93 -40.16
CA SER A 185 3.76 -17.21 -40.94
C SER A 185 3.53 -16.66 -42.35
N ASN A 186 3.97 -15.43 -42.62
CA ASN A 186 4.30 -14.84 -43.93
C ASN A 186 4.31 -13.31 -43.81
N LEU A 187 5.29 -12.76 -43.12
CA LEU A 187 5.87 -11.49 -43.55
C LEU A 187 7.20 -11.88 -44.19
N GLU A 188 7.12 -12.43 -45.40
CA GLU A 188 8.19 -12.23 -46.37
C GLU A 188 8.40 -10.73 -46.41
N ILE A 189 9.54 -10.28 -45.92
CA ILE A 189 10.05 -8.95 -46.20
C ILE A 189 10.32 -8.98 -47.70
N ALA A 190 9.30 -8.64 -48.48
CA ALA A 190 9.43 -8.39 -49.90
C ALA A 190 10.38 -7.21 -50.05
N ASN A 191 11.48 -7.47 -50.75
CA ASN A 191 12.41 -6.47 -51.28
C ASN A 191 11.67 -5.23 -51.80
N ARG A 192 12.01 -4.06 -51.25
CA ARG A 192 12.43 -2.90 -52.05
C ARG A 192 13.10 -1.84 -51.19
#